data_AF-V5RJW4-F1
#
_entry.id   AF-V5RJW4-F1
#
_cell.length_a   1.000
_cell.length_b   1.000
_cell.length_c   1.000
_cell.angle_alpha   90.00
_cell.angle_beta   90.00
_cell.angle_gamma   90.00
#
_symmetry.space_group_name_H-M   'P 1'
#
loop_
_entity.id
_entity.type
_entity.pdbx_description
1 polymer ?
#
loop_
_entity_poly.entity_id
_entity_poly.type
_entity_poly.pdbx_seq_one_letter_code
_entity_poly.pdbx_strand_id
1 'polypeptide(L)' 'MAFIFDDDINYIFTFCKSCWDFSKFIFEIPLDFDKEEQREGLCAICNNKQRISLIDPKEYYEKLNEDNV' A
#
# COMPACT_ATOMS: atom_id res chain seq x y z
N MET A 1 19.35 7.98 0.92
CA MET A 1 18.88 7.32 2.17
C MET A 1 18.01 6.15 1.73
N ALA A 2 18.47 4.92 1.93
CA ALA A 2 17.69 3.74 1.57
C ALA A 2 16.45 3.68 2.48
N PHE A 3 15.25 3.73 1.91
CA PHE A 3 14.02 3.40 2.62
C PHE A 3 14.05 1.90 2.88
N ILE A 4 14.47 1.52 4.09
CA ILE A 4 14.41 0.14 4.55
C ILE A 4 12.95 -0.12 4.91
N PHE A 5 12.23 -0.87 4.07
CA PHE A 5 10.91 -1.42 4.37
C PHE A 5 11.01 -2.54 5.43
N ASP A 6 11.77 -2.33 6.51
CA ASP A 6 12.04 -3.34 7.55
C ASP A 6 10.89 -3.49 8.55
N ASP A 7 10.00 -2.50 8.61
CA ASP A 7 8.78 -2.62 9.40
C ASP A 7 7.71 -3.31 8.56
N ASP A 8 7.14 -4.38 9.11
CA ASP A 8 5.98 -5.10 8.58
C ASP A 8 4.79 -4.14 8.36
N ILE A 9 4.76 -3.44 7.22
CA ILE A 9 3.70 -2.49 6.90
C ILE A 9 2.43 -3.30 6.63
N ASN A 10 1.53 -3.32 7.61
CA ASN A 10 0.22 -3.96 7.50
C ASN A 10 -0.90 -2.95 7.17
N TYR A 11 -0.55 -1.76 6.68
CA TYR A 11 -1.53 -0.75 6.29
C TYR A 11 -1.09 0.10 5.10
N ILE A 12 -2.06 0.53 4.28
CA ILE A 12 -1.85 1.48 3.18
C ILE A 12 -2.88 2.59 3.28
N PHE A 13 -2.48 3.82 3.04
CA PHE A 13 -3.41 4.91 2.80
C PHE A 13 -3.71 4.99 1.30
N THR A 14 -4.96 4.78 0.93
CA THR A 14 -5.39 4.89 -0.47
C THR A 14 -6.84 5.31 -0.56
N PHE A 15 -7.29 5.63 -1.77
CA PHE A 15 -8.65 6.06 -2.01
C PHE A 15 -9.63 4.89 -1.87
N CYS A 16 -10.60 5.05 -0.98
CA CYS A 16 -11.67 4.08 -0.81
C CYS A 16 -12.84 4.42 -1.74
N LYS A 17 -13.16 3.54 -2.69
CA LYS A 17 -14.27 3.73 -3.63
C LYS A 17 -15.64 3.74 -2.94
N SER A 18 -15.76 3.07 -1.79
CA SER A 18 -17.00 3.05 -1.00
C SER A 18 -17.20 4.32 -0.17
N CYS A 19 -16.12 4.88 0.40
CA CYS A 19 -16.19 6.13 1.15
C CYS A 19 -16.14 7.36 0.23
N TRP A 20 -15.63 7.19 -1.00
CA TRP A 20 -15.27 8.27 -1.92
C TRP A 20 -14.27 9.26 -1.32
N ASP A 21 -13.39 8.76 -0.45
CA ASP A 21 -12.41 9.55 0.31
C ASP A 21 -11.11 8.76 0.53
N PHE A 22 -10.03 9.45 0.93
CA PHE A 22 -8.77 8.81 1.27
C PHE A 22 -8.88 8.18 2.65
N SER A 23 -8.61 6.88 2.74
CA SER A 23 -8.78 6.14 3.99
C SER A 23 -7.62 5.19 4.23
N LYS A 24 -7.43 4.87 5.50
CA LYS A 24 -6.50 3.82 5.91
C LYS A 24 -7.11 2.46 5.60
N PHE A 25 -6.36 1.63 4.90
CA PHE A 25 -6.65 0.23 4.68
C PHE A 25 -5.73 -0.62 5.53
N ILE A 26 -6.29 -1.57 6.26
CA ILE A 26 -5.58 -2.47 7.17
C ILE A 26 -5.57 -3.86 6.53
N PHE A 27 -4.45 -4.55 6.63
CA PHE A 27 -4.24 -5.91 6.15
C PHE A 27 -4.00 -6.82 7.36
N GLU A 28 -4.54 -8.04 7.31
CA GLU A 28 -4.41 -9.01 8.41
C GLU A 28 -2.98 -9.57 8.55
N ILE A 29 -2.20 -9.47 7.48
CA ILE A 29 -0.84 -10.00 7.35
C ILE A 29 0.03 -8.87 6.78
N PRO A 30 1.32 -8.79 7.15
CA PRO A 30 2.25 -7.80 6.62
C PRO A 30 2.29 -7.84 5.08
N LEU A 31 2.38 -6.66 4.47
CA LEU A 31 2.51 -6.52 3.02
C LEU A 31 3.93 -6.89 2.58
N ASP A 32 4.01 -7.82 1.64
CA ASP A 32 5.26 -8.16 0.97
C ASP A 32 5.20 -7.57 -0.45
N PHE A 33 5.73 -6.35 -0.61
CA PHE A 33 5.76 -5.63 -1.89
C PHE A 33 6.62 -6.34 -2.96
N ASP A 34 7.41 -7.35 -2.58
CA ASP A 34 8.21 -8.14 -3.51
C ASP A 34 7.51 -9.40 -4.00
N LYS A 35 6.52 -9.91 -3.25
CA LYS A 35 5.76 -11.12 -3.62
C LYS A 35 4.35 -10.86 -4.11
N GLU A 36 3.71 -9.76 -3.72
CA GLU A 36 2.29 -9.52 -4.01
C GLU A 36 2.09 -8.26 -4.87
N GLU A 37 1.50 -8.44 -6.04
CA GLU A 37 1.15 -7.33 -6.96
C GLU A 37 -0.14 -6.60 -6.52
N GLN A 38 -1.06 -7.32 -5.91
CA GLN A 38 -2.36 -6.82 -5.48
C GLN A 38 -2.79 -7.51 -4.20
N ARG A 39 -3.41 -6.76 -3.29
CA ARG A 39 -3.95 -7.33 -2.06
C ARG A 39 -5.28 -6.72 -1.66
N GLU A 40 -6.14 -7.51 -1.03
CA GLU A 40 -7.38 -7.02 -0.45
C GLU A 40 -7.11 -6.39 0.92
N GLY A 41 -7.31 -5.08 1.01
CA GLY A 41 -7.25 -4.34 2.27
C GLY A 41 -8.64 -4.05 2.80
N LEU A 42 -8.78 -3.99 4.12
CA LEU A 42 -10.01 -3.59 4.78
C LEU A 42 -9.99 -2.09 5.08
N CYS A 43 -10.95 -1.33 4.57
CA CYS A 43 -11.06 0.11 4.89
C CYS A 43 -11.44 0.31 6.37
N ALA A 44 -10.67 1.09 7.11
CA ALA A 44 -10.94 1.37 8.52
C ALA A 44 -12.21 2.21 8.77
N ILE A 45 -12.78 2.82 7.73
CA ILE A 45 -13.97 3.68 7.82
C ILE A 45 -15.25 2.90 7.50
N CYS A 46 -15.32 2.27 6.32
CA CYS A 46 -16.52 1.55 5.89
C CYS A 46 -16.45 0.03 6.09
N ASN A 47 -15.33 -0.51 6.57
CA ASN A 47 -15.08 -1.95 6.68
C ASN A 47 -15.26 -2.74 5.38
N ASN A 48 -15.30 -2.09 4.22
CA ASN A 48 -15.31 -2.76 2.93
C ASN A 48 -13.91 -3.21 2.55
N LYS A 49 -13.86 -4.40 1.96
CA LYS A 49 -12.65 -4.93 1.33
C LYS A 49 -12.48 -4.30 -0.05
N GLN A 50 -11.29 -3.77 -0.31
CA GLN A 50 -10.92 -3.25 -1.62
C GLN A 50 -9.61 -3.87 -2.06
N ARG A 51 -9.55 -4.27 -3.34
CA ARG A 51 -8.31 -4.71 -3.96
C ARG A 51 -7.43 -3.49 -4.26
N ILE A 52 -6.26 -3.46 -3.66
CA ILE A 52 -5.26 -2.39 -3.76
C ILE A 52 -4.07 -2.93 -4.55
N SER A 53 -3.70 -2.19 -5.59
CA SER A 53 -2.48 -2.46 -6.37
C SER A 53 -1.26 -2.01 -5.58
N LEU A 54 -0.30 -2.92 -5.38
CA LEU A 54 0.97 -2.66 -4.71
C LEU A 54 2.09 -2.34 -5.72
N ILE A 55 1.82 -2.51 -7.02
CA ILE A 55 2.76 -2.19 -8.12
C ILE A 55 3.01 -0.69 -8.22
N ASP A 56 1.95 0.12 -8.23
CA ASP A 56 2.03 1.57 -8.37
C ASP A 56 2.92 2.25 -7.31
N PRO A 57 2.80 1.94 -6.00
CA PRO A 57 3.71 2.51 -5.02
C PRO A 57 5.14 1.98 -5.17
N LYS A 58 5.35 0.71 -5.55
CA LYS A 58 6.70 0.16 -5.76
C LYS A 58 7.45 0.90 -6.87
N GLU A 59 6.84 1.05 -8.04
CA GLU A 59 7.43 1.81 -9.16
C GLU A 59 7.71 3.27 -8.80
N TYR A 60 6.84 3.90 -8.00
CA TYR A 60 7.05 5.27 -7.53
C TYR A 60 8.27 5.38 -6.61
N TYR A 61 8.45 4.43 -5.68
CA TYR A 61 9.62 4.41 -4.79
C TYR A 61 10.91 4.04 -5.51
N GLU A 62 10.88 3.12 -6.47
CA GLU A 62 12.06 2.76 -7.27
C GLU A 62 12.54 3.94 -8.13
N LYS A 63 11.63 4.66 -8.80
CA LYS A 63 11.98 5.85 -9.61
C LYS A 63 12.55 7.00 -8.78
N LEU A 64 12.02 7.24 -7.58
CA LEU A 64 12.57 8.24 -6.65
C LEU A 64 13.99 7.91 -6.16
N ASN A 65 14.37 6.64 -6.16
CA ASN A 65 15.68 6.18 -5.76
C ASN A 65 16.71 6.28 -6.91
N GLU A 66 16.27 6.12 -8.17
CA GLU A 66 17.10 6.35 -9.36
C GLU A 66 17.39 7.84 -9.61
N ASP A 67 16.42 8.75 -9.41
CA ASP A 67 16.61 10.19 -9.63
C ASP A 67 17.47 10.88 -8.54
N ASN A 68 17.90 10.15 -7.51
CA ASN A 68 18.75 10.66 -6.42
C ASN A 68 20.22 10.22 -6.49
N VAL A 69 20.66 9.64 -7.62
CA VAL A 69 22.06 9.26 -7.88
C VAL A 69 22.82 10.33 -8.66
#